data_AF-A0A8S2XTH8-F1
#
_entry.id   AF-A0A8S2XTH8-F1
#
_cell.length_a   1.000
_cell.length_b   1.000
_cell.length_c   1.000
_cell.angle_alpha   90.00
_cell.angle_beta   90.00
_cell.angle_gamma   90.00
#
_symmetry.space_group_name_H-M   'P 1'
#
loop_
_entity.id
_entity.type
_entity.pdbx_description
1 polymer ?
#
loop_
_entity_poly.entity_id
_entity_poly.type
_entity_poly.pdbx_seq_one_letter_code
_entity_poly.pdbx_strand_id
1 'polypeptide(L)' 'MAPDVVRVAPKGYGPEVDIWSVGCTVIEMATGKIPFHKVASSCVLMIKLGTEKQPPEIPEELSDEAKEFLHK' A
#
# COMPACT_ATOMS: atom_id res chain seq x y z
N MET A 1 -2.57 1.25 5.37
CA MET A 1 -2.07 2.48 6.03
C MET A 1 -0.90 3.02 5.22
N ALA A 2 -0.92 4.30 4.87
CA ALA A 2 0.15 4.91 4.08
C ALA A 2 1.42 5.14 4.93
N PRO A 3 2.63 5.06 4.34
CA PRO A 3 3.90 5.27 5.03
C PRO A 3 3.98 6.61 5.79
N ASP A 4 3.40 7.67 5.24
CA ASP A 4 3.50 9.01 5.83
C ASP A 4 2.59 9.18 7.07
N VAL A 5 1.48 8.42 7.14
CA VAL A 5 0.67 8.32 8.36
C VAL A 5 1.47 7.66 9.48
N VAL A 6 2.25 6.62 9.15
CA VAL A 6 3.10 5.91 10.13
C VAL A 6 4.21 6.81 10.68
N ARG A 7 4.81 7.65 9.82
CA ARG A 7 5.98 8.45 10.18
C ARG A 7 5.66 9.78 10.86
N VAL A 8 4.53 10.42 10.54
CA VAL A 8 4.30 11.84 10.87
C VAL A 8 2.96 12.07 11.59
N ALA A 9 2.37 11.04 12.21
CA ALA A 9 1.10 11.16 12.94
C ALA A 9 1.09 12.39 13.89
N PRO A 10 0.02 13.22 13.94
CA PRO A 10 -1.19 13.25 13.10
C PRO A 10 -1.10 14.24 11.91
N LYS A 11 0.06 14.88 11.69
CA LYS A 11 0.28 15.84 10.58
C LYS A 11 0.50 15.17 9.21
N GLY A 12 0.70 13.86 9.19
CA GLY A 12 0.90 13.07 7.96
C GLY A 12 -0.38 12.63 7.25
N TYR A 13 -1.56 13.06 7.71
CA TYR A 13 -2.82 12.78 7.01
C TYR A 13 -3.10 13.88 5.99
N GLY A 14 -3.10 13.51 4.71
CA GLY A 14 -3.41 14.37 3.56
C GLY A 14 -4.10 13.56 2.46
N PRO A 15 -4.61 14.19 1.39
CA PRO A 15 -5.29 13.50 0.29
C PRO A 15 -4.49 12.33 -0.31
N GLU A 16 -3.16 12.40 -0.27
CA GLU A 16 -2.23 11.39 -0.78
C GLU A 16 -2.35 10.05 -0.02
N VAL A 17 -2.74 10.10 1.25
CA VAL A 17 -2.99 8.91 2.09
C VAL A 17 -4.20 8.13 1.60
N ASP A 18 -5.23 8.84 1.14
CA ASP A 18 -6.42 8.21 0.59
C ASP A 18 -6.10 7.59 -0.78
N ILE A 19 -5.28 8.24 -1.61
CA ILE A 19 -4.80 7.67 -2.90
C ILE A 19 -3.98 6.40 -2.67
N TRP A 20 -3.07 6.40 -1.69
CA TRP A 20 -2.37 5.18 -1.30
C TRP A 20 -3.33 4.06 -0.92
N SER A 21 -4.37 4.39 -0.15
CA SER A 21 -5.38 3.42 0.29
C SER A 21 -6.17 2.87 -0.89
N VAL A 22 -6.50 3.69 -1.89
CA VAL A 22 -7.13 3.25 -3.15
C VAL A 22 -6.22 2.27 -3.90
N GLY A 23 -4.92 2.56 -4.04
CA GLY A 23 -3.97 1.63 -4.67
C GLY A 23 -3.92 0.28 -3.95
N CYS A 24 -3.88 0.28 -2.61
CA CYS A 24 -4.00 -0.95 -1.83
C CYS A 24 -5.32 -1.70 -2.09
N THR A 25 -6.45 -1.01 -2.17
CA THR A 25 -7.77 -1.63 -2.45
C THR A 25 -7.84 -2.22 -3.86
N VAL A 26 -7.23 -1.57 -4.86
CA VAL A 26 -7.16 -2.14 -6.22
C VAL A 26 -6.38 -3.45 -6.23
N ILE A 27 -5.25 -3.51 -5.52
CA ILE A 27 -4.47 -4.76 -5.38
C ILE A 27 -5.26 -5.82 -4.61
N GLU A 28 -6.00 -5.44 -3.58
CA GLU A 28 -6.89 -6.35 -2.84
C GLU A 28 -7.97 -6.94 -3.75
N MET A 29 -8.62 -6.12 -4.57
CA MET A 29 -9.63 -6.58 -5.53
C MET A 29 -9.03 -7.50 -6.59
N ALA A 30 -7.83 -7.20 -7.09
CA ALA A 30 -7.14 -8.02 -8.09
C ALA A 30 -6.70 -9.38 -7.54
N THR A 31 -6.26 -9.44 -6.29
CA THR A 31 -5.69 -10.66 -5.68
C THR A 31 -6.68 -11.46 -4.85
N GLY A 32 -7.80 -10.84 -4.45
CA GLY A 32 -8.75 -11.39 -3.47
C GLY A 32 -8.16 -11.56 -2.07
N LYS A 33 -7.02 -10.91 -1.77
CA LYS A 33 -6.29 -11.03 -0.51
C LYS A 33 -6.00 -9.67 0.07
N ILE A 34 -5.96 -9.60 1.40
CA ILE A 34 -5.56 -8.37 2.07
C ILE A 34 -4.15 -7.94 1.61
N PRO A 35 -3.93 -6.62 1.40
CA PRO A 35 -2.61 -6.10 1.11
C PRO A 35 -1.62 -6.52 2.20
N PHE A 36 -0.42 -6.94 1.81
CA PHE A 36 0.62 -7.44 2.73
C PHE A 36 0.23 -8.71 3.53
N HIS A 37 -0.68 -9.56 3.03
CA HIS A 37 -1.08 -10.83 3.69
C HIS A 37 0.10 -11.75 4.09
N LYS A 38 1.27 -11.61 3.47
CA LYS A 38 2.50 -12.37 3.78
C LYS A 38 3.24 -11.86 5.02
N VAL A 39 2.88 -10.68 5.56
CA VAL A 39 3.55 -10.07 6.71
C VAL A 39 2.94 -10.61 8.01
N ALA A 40 3.79 -11.12 8.90
CA ALA A 40 3.37 -11.88 10.08
C ALA A 40 2.55 -11.09 11.12
N SER A 41 2.71 -9.77 11.19
CA SER A 41 1.94 -8.93 12.11
C SER A 41 1.82 -7.48 11.64
N SER A 42 0.78 -6.79 12.10
CA SER A 42 0.56 -5.36 11.86
C SER A 42 1.72 -4.50 12.37
N CYS A 43 2.34 -4.87 13.49
CA CYS A 43 3.51 -4.18 14.02
C CYS A 43 4.71 -4.26 13.07
N VAL A 44 4.99 -5.44 12.51
CA VAL A 44 6.06 -5.62 11.52
C VAL A 44 5.76 -4.84 10.24
N LEU A 45 4.49 -4.82 9.81
CA LEU A 45 4.08 -4.01 8.66
C LEU A 45 4.28 -2.51 8.91
N MET A 46 3.96 -2.01 10.10
CA MET A 46 4.18 -0.62 10.47
C MET A 46 5.67 -0.25 10.43
N ILE A 47 6.54 -1.10 11.00
CA ILE A 47 7.99 -0.89 10.95
C ILE A 47 8.45 -0.86 9.49
N LYS A 48 8.03 -1.84 8.68
CA LYS A 48 8.40 -1.94 7.27
C LYS A 48 7.96 -0.71 6.46
N LEU A 49 6.72 -0.25 6.64
CA LEU A 49 6.22 0.95 5.97
C LEU A 49 6.94 2.22 6.44
N GLY A 50 7.32 2.29 7.72
CA GLY A 50 8.09 3.40 8.27
C GLY A 50 9.53 3.48 7.74
N THR A 51 10.13 2.34 7.36
CA THR A 51 11.52 2.27 6.88
C THR A 51 11.66 2.24 5.36
N GLU A 52 10.83 1.46 4.65
CA GLU A 52 11.04 1.11 3.24
C GLU A 52 10.07 1.81 2.28
N LYS A 53 8.98 2.43 2.77
CA LYS A 53 7.93 3.10 1.97
C LYS A 53 7.43 2.28 0.75
N GLN A 54 7.53 0.95 0.77
CA GLN A 54 7.14 0.13 -0.38
C GLN A 54 5.63 -0.16 -0.42
N PRO A 55 5.00 -0.09 -1.61
CA PRO A 55 3.62 -0.53 -1.81
C PRO A 55 3.50 -2.07 -1.71
N PRO A 56 2.27 -2.60 -1.63
CA PRO A 56 2.05 -4.04 -1.77
C PRO A 56 2.57 -4.55 -3.11
N GLU A 57 2.86 -5.85 -3.18
CA GLU A 57 3.28 -6.53 -4.40
C GLU A 57 2.20 -6.40 -5.49
N ILE A 58 2.57 -5.85 -6.65
CA ILE A 58 1.70 -5.71 -7.82
C ILE A 58 1.73 -7.04 -8.60
N PRO A 59 0.59 -7.70 -8.84
CA PRO A 59 0.56 -8.96 -9.59
C PRO A 59 1.04 -8.79 -11.04
N GLU A 60 1.87 -9.73 -11.52
CA GLU A 60 2.40 -9.69 -12.88
C GLU A 60 1.33 -9.96 -13.95
N GLU A 61 0.21 -10.58 -13.56
CA GLU A 61 -0.90 -10.94 -14.43
C GLU A 61 -1.81 -9.74 -14.77
N LEU A 62 -1.62 -8.59 -14.10
CA LEU A 62 -2.36 -7.37 -14.42
C LEU A 62 -1.95 -6.82 -15.80
N SER A 63 -2.90 -6.14 -16.45
CA SER A 63 -2.63 -5.44 -17.70
C SER A 63 -1.61 -4.31 -17.49
N ASP A 64 -0.95 -3.89 -18.56
CA ASP A 64 0.05 -2.83 -18.50
C ASP A 64 -0.58 -1.50 -18.05
N GLU A 65 -1.83 -1.23 -18.42
CA GLU A 65 -2.57 -0.05 -17.98
C GLU A 65 -2.84 -0.07 -16.47
N ALA A 66 -3.17 -1.25 -15.91
CA ALA A 66 -3.39 -1.41 -14.48
C ALA A 66 -2.09 -1.26 -13.69
N LYS A 67 -0.98 -1.80 -14.19
CA LYS A 67 0.35 -1.61 -13.61
C LYS A 67 0.77 -0.14 -13.65
N GLU A 68 0.59 0.53 -14.79
CA GLU A 68 0.88 1.96 -14.93
C GLU A 68 0.06 2.80 -13.95
N PHE A 69 -1.23 2.48 -13.79
CA PHE A 69 -2.09 3.15 -12.81
C PHE A 69 -1.58 2.99 -11.37
N LEU A 70 -1.15 1.79 -10.98
CA LEU A 70 -0.65 1.49 -9.64
C LEU A 70 0.75 2.06 -9.35
N HIS A 71 1.50 2.48 -10.38
CA HIS A 71 2.81 3.10 -10.25
C HIS A 71 2.78 4.64 -10.15
N LYS A 72 1.60 5.27 -10.27
CA LYS A 72 1.40 6.72 -10.11
C LYS A 72 1.29 7.11 -8.64
#